data_AF-A0A9N9MFB2-F1
#
_entry.id   AF-A0A9N9MFB2-F1
#
_cell.length_a   1.000
_cell.length_b   1.000
_cell.length_c   1.000
_cell.angle_alpha   90.00
_cell.angle_beta   90.00
_cell.angle_gamma   90.00
#
_symmetry.space_group_name_H-M   'P 1'
#
loop_
_entity.id
_entity.type
_entity.pdbx_description
1 polymer ?
#
loop_
_entity_poly.entity_id
_entity_poly.type
_entity_poly.pdbx_seq_one_letter_code
_entity_poly.pdbx_strand_id
1 'polypeptide(L)'
;MNKKVISWAPGIPYIKQLNPQIKKIFSNENVKIANKNIKPINKLYSKLKDQTSNLNKSNIVYSIPCNNCDKIYIGQTKQNLKNRISGHKSDIRLEKDSSAISEHSYITGHNINFNEAKILHQH
;
A
#
# COMPACT_ATOMS: atom_id res chain seq x y z
N MET A 1 3.47 47.56 11.08
CA MET A 1 2.30 46.74 10.68
C MET A 1 2.39 45.38 11.37
N ASN A 2 1.62 45.18 12.45
CA ASN A 2 1.62 43.92 13.19
C ASN A 2 0.98 42.81 12.34
N LYS A 3 1.78 41.80 11.98
CA LYS A 3 1.29 40.56 11.40
C LYS A 3 0.44 39.84 12.46
N LYS A 4 -0.89 39.90 12.33
CA LYS A 4 -1.81 39.14 13.19
C LYS A 4 -1.59 37.64 12.93
N VAL A 5 -1.02 36.94 13.91
CA VAL A 5 -0.81 35.49 13.85
C VAL A 5 -2.17 34.82 13.98
N ILE A 6 -2.56 34.01 12.99
CA ILE A 6 -3.79 33.21 13.02
C ILE A 6 -3.45 31.90 13.72
N SER A 7 -3.94 31.70 14.94
CA SER A 7 -3.81 30.43 15.65
C SER A 7 -4.96 29.49 15.25
N TRP A 8 -4.61 28.27 14.81
CA TRP A 8 -5.59 27.24 14.49
C TRP A 8 -6.04 26.51 15.75
N ALA A 9 -7.35 26.49 16.00
CA ALA A 9 -7.95 25.68 17.05
C ALA A 9 -8.28 24.26 16.52
N PRO A 10 -8.22 23.21 17.38
CA PRO A 10 -8.61 21.85 16.98
C PRO A 10 -10.08 21.80 16.53
N GLY A 11 -10.35 21.02 15.48
CA GLY A 11 -11.67 20.98 14.84
C GLY A 11 -12.76 20.41 15.74
N ILE A 12 -13.85 21.15 15.90
CA ILE A 12 -14.98 20.82 16.78
C ILE A 12 -16.02 20.02 15.97
N PRO A 13 -16.69 19.01 16.56
CA PRO A 13 -17.84 18.37 15.92
C PRO A 13 -18.91 19.38 15.48
N TYR A 14 -19.56 19.13 14.34
CA TYR A 14 -20.69 19.96 13.93
C TYR A 14 -21.94 19.63 14.73
N ILE A 15 -22.37 20.57 15.56
CA ILE A 15 -23.61 20.56 16.32
C ILE A 15 -24.43 21.77 15.86
N LYS A 16 -25.55 21.53 15.18
CA LYS A 16 -26.35 22.56 14.46
C LYS A 16 -26.67 23.79 15.33
N GLN A 17 -26.93 23.58 16.62
CA GLN A 17 -27.31 24.65 17.56
C GLN A 17 -26.09 25.40 18.13
N LEU A 18 -24.96 24.72 18.33
CA LEU A 18 -23.80 25.29 19.04
C LEU A 18 -22.77 25.91 18.09
N ASN A 19 -22.54 25.33 16.91
CA ASN A 19 -21.48 25.79 16.02
C ASN A 19 -21.66 27.23 15.52
N PRO A 20 -22.88 27.73 15.21
CA PRO A 20 -23.09 29.14 14.88
C PRO A 20 -22.75 30.08 16.04
N GLN A 21 -23.12 29.70 17.26
CA GLN A 21 -22.83 30.48 18.48
C GLN A 21 -21.33 30.53 18.75
N ILE A 22 -20.67 29.38 18.69
CA ILE A 22 -19.22 29.25 18.85
C ILE A 22 -18.48 30.07 17.78
N LYS A 23 -18.85 29.94 16.49
CA LYS A 23 -18.24 30.74 15.42
C LYS A 23 -18.39 32.25 15.64
N LYS A 24 -19.52 32.70 16.21
CA LYS A 24 -19.77 34.11 16.53
C LYS A 24 -18.94 34.61 17.73
N ILE A 25 -18.68 33.76 18.73
CA ILE A 25 -17.80 34.12 19.86
C ILE A 25 -16.36 34.30 19.36
N PHE A 26 -15.89 33.35 18.55
CA PHE A 26 -14.52 33.36 18.05
C PHE A 26 -14.31 34.21 16.79
N SER A 27 -15.35 34.83 16.21
CA SER A 27 -15.18 35.73 15.05
C SER A 27 -14.50 37.04 15.41
N ASN A 28 -14.61 37.46 16.67
CA ASN A 28 -13.97 38.67 17.18
C ASN A 28 -12.51 38.42 17.56
N GLU A 29 -12.16 37.16 17.80
CA GLU A 29 -10.81 36.68 18.00
C GLU A 29 -10.16 36.38 16.64
N ASN A 30 -8.84 36.51 16.49
CA ASN A 30 -8.15 36.13 15.25
C ASN A 30 -8.03 34.60 15.09
N VAL A 31 -9.07 33.84 15.45
CA VAL A 31 -9.11 32.38 15.54
C VAL A 31 -10.08 31.83 14.51
N LYS A 32 -9.61 30.93 13.65
CA LYS A 32 -10.46 30.22 12.69
C LYS A 32 -10.87 28.86 13.25
N ILE A 33 -12.17 28.61 13.32
CA ILE A 33 -12.74 27.33 13.76
C ILE A 33 -13.21 26.52 12.56
N ALA A 34 -12.64 25.32 12.43
CA ALA A 34 -13.08 24.32 11.46
C ALA A 34 -13.99 23.28 12.13
N ASN A 35 -14.98 22.80 11.38
CA ASN A 35 -15.82 21.69 11.81
C ASN A 35 -15.15 20.37 11.44
N LYS A 36 -15.12 19.40 12.36
CA LYS A 36 -14.60 18.06 12.12
C LYS A 36 -15.72 17.02 12.23
N ASN A 37 -15.78 16.10 11.28
CA ASN A 37 -16.67 14.94 11.40
C ASN A 37 -16.11 13.95 12.43
N ILE A 38 -16.92 13.55 13.41
CA ILE A 38 -16.54 12.57 14.46
C ILE A 38 -16.40 11.16 13.86
N LYS A 39 -17.32 10.81 12.96
CA LYS A 39 -17.39 9.51 12.27
C LYS A 39 -17.22 9.75 10.77
N PRO A 40 -15.98 9.94 10.27
CA PRO A 40 -15.76 10.05 8.83
C PRO A 40 -16.20 8.76 8.14
N ILE A 41 -16.68 8.88 6.90
CA ILE A 41 -17.15 7.76 6.07
C ILE A 41 -16.11 6.62 6.02
N ASN A 42 -14.82 6.96 5.90
CA ASN A 42 -13.73 5.98 5.89
C ASN A 42 -13.60 5.21 7.20
N LYS A 43 -14.00 5.78 8.36
CA LYS A 43 -13.97 5.04 9.64
C LYS A 43 -15.22 4.17 9.82
N LEU A 44 -16.34 4.56 9.22
CA LEU A 44 -17.58 3.77 9.23
C LEU A 44 -17.51 2.58 8.26
N TYR A 45 -16.86 2.78 7.11
CA TYR A 45 -16.87 1.86 5.99
C TYR A 45 -15.46 1.38 5.58
N SER A 46 -14.45 1.51 6.47
CA SER A 46 -13.04 1.19 6.20
C SER A 46 -12.79 -0.23 5.70
N LYS A 47 -13.69 -1.18 6.00
CA LYS A 47 -13.48 -2.61 5.78
C LYS A 47 -14.59 -3.25 4.95
N LEU A 48 -15.18 -2.53 4.00
CA LEU A 48 -16.23 -3.10 3.14
C LEU A 48 -15.70 -4.10 2.10
N LYS A 49 -14.41 -4.06 1.79
CA LYS A 49 -13.80 -4.95 0.80
C LYS A 49 -13.09 -6.10 1.49
N ASP A 50 -13.26 -7.31 0.94
CA ASP A 50 -12.51 -8.47 1.36
C ASP A 50 -11.02 -8.25 1.19
N GLN A 51 -10.25 -8.74 2.15
CA GLN A 51 -8.79 -8.69 2.07
C GLN A 51 -8.33 -9.52 0.87
N THR A 52 -7.65 -8.87 -0.07
CA THR A 52 -7.07 -9.56 -1.22
C THR A 52 -5.97 -10.52 -0.74
N SER A 53 -6.09 -11.79 -1.12
CA SER A 53 -5.05 -12.78 -0.83
C SER A 53 -3.71 -12.35 -1.44
N ASN A 54 -2.60 -12.76 -0.82
CA ASN A 54 -1.28 -12.33 -1.28
C ASN A 54 -1.00 -12.67 -2.75
N LEU A 55 -1.50 -13.81 -3.24
CA LEU A 55 -1.34 -14.23 -4.63
C LEU A 55 -2.06 -13.33 -5.65
N ASN A 56 -3.10 -12.63 -5.21
CA ASN A 56 -3.91 -11.75 -6.06
C ASN A 56 -3.48 -10.27 -5.96
N LYS A 57 -2.43 -9.95 -5.21
CA LYS A 57 -1.89 -8.59 -5.14
C LYS A 57 -1.04 -8.26 -6.37
N SER A 58 -1.11 -7.01 -6.80
CA SER A 58 -0.37 -6.42 -7.92
C SER A 58 0.35 -5.14 -7.46
N ASN A 59 1.22 -4.58 -8.30
CA ASN A 59 2.07 -3.41 -7.97
C ASN A 59 2.92 -3.64 -6.70
N ILE A 60 3.57 -4.80 -6.64
CA ILE A 60 4.32 -5.28 -5.48
C ILE A 60 5.78 -5.54 -5.84
N VAL A 61 6.62 -5.47 -4.81
CA VAL A 61 7.97 -6.05 -4.80
C VAL A 61 7.90 -7.38 -4.05
N TYR A 62 8.44 -8.44 -4.64
CA TYR A 62 8.39 -9.80 -4.09
C TYR A 62 9.77 -10.46 -4.14
N SER A 63 9.95 -11.49 -3.30
CA SER A 63 11.13 -12.34 -3.25
C SER A 63 10.78 -13.80 -3.47
N ILE A 64 11.66 -14.54 -4.16
CA ILE A 64 11.56 -16.00 -4.35
C ILE A 64 12.94 -16.62 -4.05
N PRO A 65 13.06 -17.51 -3.05
CA PRO A 65 14.32 -18.17 -2.75
C PRO A 65 14.61 -19.33 -3.70
N CYS A 66 15.90 -19.64 -3.86
CA CYS A 66 16.36 -20.88 -4.49
C CYS A 66 16.38 -22.03 -3.47
N ASN A 67 16.04 -23.25 -3.89
CA ASN A 67 16.13 -24.42 -2.99
C ASN A 67 17.56 -24.96 -2.84
N ASN A 68 18.42 -24.67 -3.81
CA ASN A 68 19.74 -25.29 -3.91
C ASN A 68 20.89 -24.36 -3.47
N CYS A 69 20.61 -23.08 -3.23
CA CYS A 69 21.61 -22.12 -2.77
C CYS A 69 20.97 -20.95 -2.02
N ASP A 70 21.76 -20.18 -1.27
CA ASP A 70 21.30 -19.06 -0.45
C ASP A 70 20.92 -17.80 -1.24
N LYS A 71 20.76 -17.92 -2.57
CA LYS A 71 20.37 -16.80 -3.43
C LYS A 71 18.86 -16.61 -3.40
N ILE A 72 18.46 -15.34 -3.40
CA ILE A 72 17.07 -14.91 -3.42
C ILE A 72 16.88 -13.99 -4.61
N TYR A 73 15.90 -14.30 -5.47
CA TYR A 73 15.48 -13.41 -6.53
C TYR A 73 14.50 -12.37 -5.97
N ILE A 74 14.74 -11.09 -6.24
CA ILE A 74 13.84 -9.99 -5.90
C ILE A 74 13.36 -9.33 -7.18
N GLY A 75 12.04 -9.20 -7.34
CA GLY A 75 11.44 -8.63 -8.54
C GLY A 75 10.29 -7.69 -8.21
N GLN A 76 10.00 -6.79 -9.15
CA GLN A 76 8.79 -5.95 -9.13
C GLN A 76 7.80 -6.47 -10.18
N THR A 77 6.50 -6.38 -9.89
CA THR A 77 5.46 -6.72 -10.86
C THR A 77 4.26 -5.78 -10.77
N LYS A 78 3.77 -5.34 -11.93
CA LYS A 78 2.46 -4.69 -12.07
C LYS A 78 1.32 -5.70 -12.23
N GLN A 79 1.63 -6.94 -12.58
CA GLN A 79 0.67 -8.04 -12.67
C GLN A 79 0.44 -8.68 -11.30
N ASN A 80 -0.65 -9.44 -11.16
CA ASN A 80 -0.90 -10.26 -9.96
C ASN A 80 0.26 -11.24 -9.72
N LEU A 81 0.65 -11.43 -8.46
CA LEU A 81 1.77 -12.31 -8.08
C LEU A 81 1.62 -13.73 -8.64
N LYS A 82 0.40 -14.29 -8.61
CA LYS A 82 0.09 -15.62 -9.18
C LYS A 82 0.48 -15.71 -10.65
N ASN A 83 0.09 -14.71 -11.45
CA ASN A 83 0.37 -14.69 -12.88
C ASN A 83 1.87 -14.53 -13.13
N ARG A 84 2.55 -13.70 -12.33
CA ARG A 84 4.00 -13.52 -12.46
C ARG A 84 4.77 -14.80 -12.14
N ILE A 85 4.39 -15.52 -11.08
CA ILE A 85 4.95 -16.84 -10.74
C ILE A 85 4.70 -17.84 -11.88
N SER A 86 3.49 -17.87 -12.44
CA SER A 86 3.17 -18.73 -13.58
C SER A 86 4.03 -18.41 -14.80
N GLY A 87 4.28 -17.12 -15.06
CA GLY A 87 5.18 -16.67 -16.12
C GLY A 87 6.60 -17.20 -15.92
N HIS A 88 7.18 -17.02 -14.72
CA HIS A 88 8.50 -17.54 -14.40
C HIS A 88 8.61 -19.06 -14.56
N LYS A 89 7.61 -19.81 -14.10
CA LYS A 89 7.57 -21.28 -14.31
C LYS A 89 7.57 -21.64 -15.79
N SER A 90 6.82 -20.91 -16.61
CA SER A 90 6.80 -21.13 -18.04
C SER A 90 8.12 -20.75 -18.71
N ASP A 91 8.75 -19.66 -18.27
CA ASP A 91 10.03 -19.20 -18.80
C ASP A 91 11.15 -20.20 -18.49
N ILE A 92 11.19 -20.76 -17.28
CA ILE A 92 12.13 -21.84 -16.92
C ILE A 92 11.89 -23.08 -17.78
N ARG A 93 10.63 -23.52 -17.91
CA ARG A 93 10.29 -24.72 -18.71
C ARG A 93 10.64 -24.57 -20.19
N LEU A 94 10.55 -23.36 -20.72
CA LEU A 94 10.84 -23.05 -22.13
C LEU A 94 12.28 -22.55 -22.32
N GLU A 95 13.11 -22.57 -21.28
CA GLU A 95 14.51 -22.11 -21.30
C GLU A 95 14.67 -20.70 -21.88
N LYS A 96 13.76 -19.79 -21.48
CA LYS A 96 13.82 -18.39 -21.89
C LYS A 96 14.70 -17.59 -20.94
N ASP A 97 15.64 -16.84 -21.49
CA ASP A 97 16.42 -15.83 -20.77
C ASP A 97 15.67 -14.49 -20.60
N SER A 98 14.38 -14.57 -20.23
CA SER A 98 13.53 -13.38 -19.98
C SER A 98 13.71 -12.78 -18.59
N SER A 99 14.34 -13.50 -17.65
CA SER A 99 14.46 -13.09 -16.26
C SER A 99 15.66 -13.71 -15.55
N ALA A 100 16.24 -13.00 -14.59
CA ALA A 100 17.37 -13.52 -13.82
C ALA A 100 17.05 -14.83 -13.07
N ILE A 101 15.78 -15.09 -12.73
CA ILE A 101 15.38 -16.34 -12.09
C ILE A 101 15.37 -17.52 -13.07
N SER A 102 15.04 -17.29 -14.34
CA SER A 102 15.08 -18.32 -15.38
C SER A 102 16.51 -18.59 -15.81
N GLU A 103 17.30 -17.54 -16.03
CA GLU A 103 18.75 -17.63 -16.30
C GLU A 103 19.48 -18.38 -15.17
N HIS A 104 19.20 -18.04 -13.90
CA HIS A 104 19.78 -18.74 -12.75
C HIS A 104 19.45 -20.24 -12.77
N SER A 105 18.18 -20.59 -12.99
CA SER A 105 17.75 -21.98 -13.04
C SER A 105 18.40 -22.74 -14.20
N TYR A 106 18.54 -22.12 -15.37
CA TYR A 106 19.17 -22.70 -16.54
C TYR A 106 20.68 -22.94 -16.34
N ILE A 107 21.43 -21.91 -15.91
CA ILE A 107 22.90 -21.99 -15.75
C ILE A 107 23.29 -22.97 -14.64
N THR A 108 22.56 -22.97 -13.53
CA THR A 108 22.94 -23.75 -12.34
C THR A 108 22.22 -25.10 -12.23
N GLY A 109 21.16 -25.33 -13.01
CA GLY A 109 20.28 -26.48 -12.86
C GLY A 109 19.50 -26.48 -11.54
N HIS A 110 19.45 -25.34 -10.83
CA HIS A 110 18.80 -25.24 -9.53
C HIS A 110 17.27 -25.15 -9.65
N ASN A 111 16.61 -25.71 -8.64
CA ASN A 111 15.17 -25.61 -8.46
C ASN A 111 14.79 -24.37 -7.67
N ILE A 112 13.83 -23.62 -8.19
CA ILE A 112 13.32 -22.39 -7.59
C ILE A 112 12.14 -22.70 -6.67
N ASN A 113 12.15 -22.13 -5.46
CA ASN A 113 11.09 -22.36 -4.47
C ASN A 113 9.94 -21.36 -4.63
N PHE A 114 9.06 -21.61 -5.59
CA PHE A 114 7.89 -20.76 -5.83
C PHE A 114 6.88 -20.76 -4.68
N ASN A 115 6.89 -21.76 -3.79
CA ASN A 115 5.95 -21.85 -2.67
C ASN A 115 6.33 -20.88 -1.55
N GLU A 116 7.60 -20.52 -1.43
CA GLU A 116 8.10 -19.55 -0.45
C GLU A 116 8.17 -18.11 -0.99
N ALA A 117 7.40 -17.81 -2.03
CA ALA A 117 7.29 -16.45 -2.54
C ALA A 117 6.70 -15.51 -1.48
N LYS A 118 7.40 -14.40 -1.18
CA LYS A 118 7.00 -13.42 -0.17
C LYS A 118 6.87 -12.03 -0.78
N ILE A 119 5.91 -11.24 -0.29
CA ILE A 119 5.75 -9.83 -0.66
C ILE A 119 6.58 -9.00 0.30
N LEU A 120 7.49 -8.19 -0.24
CA LEU A 120 8.36 -7.30 0.52
C LEU A 120 7.78 -5.88 0.62
N HIS A 121 7.12 -5.42 -0.44
CA HIS A 121 6.53 -4.08 -0.50
C HIS A 121 5.32 -4.06 -1.44
N GLN A 122 4.38 -3.16 -1.17
CA GLN A 122 3.22 -2.89 -2.03
C GLN A 122 3.09 -1.37 -2.18
N HIS A 123 3.01 -0.91 -3.43
CA HIS A 123 2.78 0.50 -3.77
C HIS A 123 1.34 0.94 -3.54
#